data_AF-A0A1H4WY13-F1
#
_entry.id   AF-A0A1H4WY13-F1
#
_cell.length_a   1.000
_cell.length_b   1.000
_cell.length_c   1.000
_cell.angle_alpha   90.00
_cell.angle_beta   90.00
_cell.angle_gamma   90.00
#
_symmetry.space_group_name_H-M   'P 1'
#
loop_
_entity.id
_entity.type
_entity.pdbx_description
1 polymer ?
#
loop_
_entity_poly.entity_id
_entity_poly.type
_entity_poly.pdbx_seq_one_letter_code
_entity_poly.pdbx_strand_id
1 'polypeptide(L)' 'MNRRKKIKQLLEAHAKKANAKLAPKKKSTYISKADRLKLAEEANQDSGTMPES' A
#
# COMPACT_ATOMS: atom_id res chain seq x y z
N MET A 1 -33.17 -1.35 -4.49
CA MET A 1 -32.34 -2.55 -4.24
C MET A 1 -32.59 -3.55 -5.36
N ASN A 2 -31.83 -3.42 -6.45
CA ASN A 2 -31.91 -4.28 -7.62
C ASN A 2 -30.57 -5.02 -7.74
N ARG A 3 -30.56 -6.31 -8.14
CA ARG A 3 -29.33 -7.13 -8.20
C ARG A 3 -28.20 -6.44 -8.97
N ARG A 4 -28.53 -5.80 -10.10
CA ARG A 4 -27.58 -5.01 -10.91
C ARG A 4 -26.89 -3.90 -10.12
N LYS A 5 -27.65 -3.12 -9.32
CA LYS A 5 -27.10 -2.05 -8.48
C LYS A 5 -26.20 -2.62 -7.37
N LYS A 6 -26.60 -3.75 -6.76
CA LYS A 6 -25.81 -4.41 -5.71
C LYS A 6 -24.48 -4.95 -6.24
N ILE A 7 -24.49 -5.59 -7.41
CA ILE A 7 -23.27 -6.08 -8.07
C ILE A 7 -22.33 -4.92 -8.38
N LYS A 8 -22.85 -3.83 -8.97
CA LYS A 8 -22.05 -2.64 -9.28
C LYS A 8 -21.41 -2.04 -8.02
N GLN A 9 -22.19 -1.88 -6.95
CA GLN A 9 -21.69 -1.38 -5.66
C GLN A 9 -20.58 -2.26 -5.08
N LEU A 10 -20.74 -3.59 -5.13
CA LEU A 10 -19.72 -4.52 -4.65
C LEU A 10 -18.43 -4.42 -5.46
N LEU A 11 -18.53 -4.43 -6.79
CA LEU A 11 -17.36 -4.33 -7.68
C LEU A 11 -16.58 -3.03 -7.48
N GLU A 12 -17.29 -1.90 -7.38
CA GLU A 12 -16.69 -0.59 -7.11
C GLU A 12 -15.97 -0.56 -5.75
N ALA A 13 -16.57 -1.14 -4.71
CA ALA A 13 -15.96 -1.23 -3.39
C ALA A 13 -14.70 -2.11 -3.41
N HIS A 14 -14.71 -3.24 -4.12
CA HIS A 14 -13.53 -4.11 -4.27
C HIS A 14 -12.41 -3.42 -5.04
N ALA A 15 -12.73 -2.77 -6.16
CA ALA A 15 -11.76 -2.01 -6.94
C ALA A 15 -11.12 -0.88 -6.12
N LYS A 16 -11.93 -0.14 -5.36
CA LYS A 16 -11.44 0.93 -4.48
C LYS A 16 -10.50 0.39 -3.40
N LYS A 17 -10.82 -0.77 -2.80
CA LYS A 17 -9.96 -1.43 -1.80
C LYS A 17 -8.64 -1.92 -2.41
N ALA A 18 -8.67 -2.51 -3.61
CA ALA A 18 -7.46 -2.97 -4.29
C ALA A 18 -6.55 -1.79 -4.66
N ASN A 19 -7.11 -0.72 -5.24
CA ASN A 19 -6.37 0.48 -5.60
C ASN A 19 -5.76 1.18 -4.38
N ALA A 20 -6.45 1.18 -3.24
CA ALA A 20 -5.91 1.76 -2.00
C ALA A 20 -4.72 0.97 -1.43
N LYS A 21 -4.64 -0.34 -1.67
CA LYS A 21 -3.50 -1.17 -1.25
C LYS A 21 -2.31 -1.05 -2.19
N LEU A 22 -2.57 -0.93 -3.49
CA LEU A 22 -1.52 -0.80 -4.51
C LEU A 22 -0.95 0.62 -4.58
N ALA A 23 -1.74 1.64 -4.25
CA ALA A 23 -1.30 3.02 -4.33
C ALA A 23 -0.19 3.31 -3.30
N PRO A 24 0.94 3.89 -3.72
CA PRO A 24 1.97 4.32 -2.79
C PRO A 24 1.39 5.38 -1.85
N LYS A 25 1.79 5.33 -0.57
CA LYS A 25 1.39 6.36 0.41
C LYS A 25 1.91 7.71 -0.09
N LYS A 26 1.02 8.52 -0.66
CA LYS A 26 1.34 9.83 -1.28
C LYS A 26 1.87 10.88 -0.30
N LYS A 27 1.81 10.62 1.00
CA LYS A 27 2.34 11.50 2.04
C LYS A 27 3.52 10.81 2.69
N SER A 28 4.65 11.50 2.79
CA SER A 28 5.72 11.11 3.69
C SER A 28 5.15 11.14 5.11
N THR A 29 5.14 10.00 5.80
CA THR A 29 4.82 9.94 7.22
C THR A 29 5.75 10.92 7.95
N TYR A 30 5.21 11.79 8.80
CA TYR A 30 6.03 12.63 9.66
C TYR A 30 6.70 11.71 10.69
N ILE A 31 7.94 11.38 10.40
CA ILE A 31 8.78 10.49 11.18
C ILE A 31 9.83 11.36 11.84
N SER A 32 10.06 11.17 13.14
CA SER A 32 11.08 11.91 13.89
C SER A 32 12.47 11.67 13.25
N LYS A 33 13.43 12.57 13.48
CA LYS A 33 14.79 12.41 12.92
C LYS A 33 15.43 11.05 13.29
N ALA A 34 15.17 10.57 14.50
CA ALA A 34 15.67 9.28 14.97
C ALA A 34 15.05 8.09 14.21
N ASP A 35 13.74 8.14 13.99
CA ASP A 35 13.02 7.05 13.34
C ASP A 35 13.30 6.99 11.82
N ARG A 36 13.68 8.12 11.20
CA ARG A 36 14.09 8.17 9.79
C ARG A 36 15.42 7.45 9.55
N LEU A 37 16.36 7.54 10.48
CA LEU A 37 17.64 6.83 10.40
C LEU A 37 17.43 5.32 10.47
N LYS A 38 16.59 4.86 11.41
CA LYS A 38 16.23 3.44 11.55
C LYS A 38 15.56 2.87 10.30
N LEU A 39 14.62 3.63 9.71
CA LEU A 39 13.89 3.18 8.52
C LEU A 39 14.78 3.19 7.26
N ALA A 40 15.78 4.07 7.19
CA ALA A 40 16.78 4.06 6.13
C ALA A 40 17.76 2.88 6.25
N GLU A 41 18.10 2.48 7.48
CA GLU A 41 18.90 1.27 7.74
C GLU A 41 18.11 0.00 7.39
N GLU A 42 16.84 -0.10 7.80
CA GLU A 42 15.96 -1.24 7.46
C GLU A 42 15.68 -1.34 5.95
N ALA A 43 15.40 -0.22 5.26
CA ALA A 43 15.18 -0.22 3.81
C ALA A 43 16.42 -0.62 2.99
N ASN A 44 17.63 -0.37 3.51
CA ASN A 44 18.87 -0.87 2.89
C ASN A 44 19.06 -2.38 3.11
N GLN A 45 18.48 -2.96 4.16
CA GLN A 45 18.55 -4.41 4.41
C GLN A 45 17.52 -5.18 3.56
N ASP A 46 16.30 -4.63 3.38
CA ASP A 46 15.24 -5.31 2.61
C ASP A 46 15.45 -5.26 1.09
N SER A 47 16.18 -4.27 0.56
CA SER A 47 16.52 -4.20 -0.87
C SER A 47 17.62 -5.19 -1.31
N GLY A 48 18.16 -5.98 -0.38
CA GLY A 48 19.14 -7.05 -0.63
C GLY A 48 18.55 -8.45 -0.86
N THR A 49 17.23 -8.63 -0.85
CA THR A 49 16.60 -9.94 -1.13
C THR A 49 15.79 -9.91 -2.42
N MET A 50 16.50 -9.84 -3.56
CA MET A 50 15.98 -10.42 -4.79
C MET A 50 16.07 -11.95 -4.67
N PRO A 51 14.96 -12.71 -4.69
CA PRO A 51 15.06 -14.13 -5.01
C PRO A 51 15.21 -14.25 -6.52
N GLU A 52 16.45 -14.48 -6.93
CA GLU A 52 16.81 -15.10 -8.20
C GLU A 52 16.39 -16.57 -8.13
N SER A 53 15.40 -16.99 -8.95
CA SER A 53 15.17 -18.37 -9.47
C SER A 53 13.89 -18.41 -10.31
#